data_AF-A0A9E9MEW0-F1
#
_entry.id   AF-A0A9E9MEW0-F1
#
_cell.length_a   1.000
_cell.length_b   1.000
_cell.length_c   1.000
_cell.angle_alpha   90.00
_cell.angle_beta   90.00
_cell.angle_gamma   90.00
#
_symmetry.space_group_name_H-M   'P 1'
#
loop_
_entity.id
_entity.type
_entity.pdbx_description
1 polymer ?
#
loop_
_entity_poly.entity_id
_entity_poly.type
_entity_poly.pdbx_seq_one_letter_code
_entity_poly.pdbx_strand_id
1 'polypeptide(L)'
;MIDTSNRKPNNIYTQLAEHARNVAAADIFRVMNSEIESEALLNKIRGSSDQELNFLAKVANIPEEQLAVYKDFVRGNDNEVTQELAKFNVNKILRPGDIILMTGVSTQSKILVASQKPVYFKAVSSHVAIVQSELVCVDAIPKVGVSMRSVMDVLADVEPNWRVIRFNEVNETHYDNILKACAFYLMQPYKIKPKKNPGKNFSYCSELARKIFLDLKIKNTGIPNNTIVKPCNFDRLADKENNWIDVTNDVRDFIVFCQKYKAIFNSMCKLQIDGIKLNQSRYKERRELLKTCREKVSKGLLSKEKYIEIEQHFEKLESTMTFQFWNYQK
;
A
#
# COMPACT_ATOMS: atom_id res chain seq x y z
N MET A 1 -16.95 -5.44 38.70
CA MET A 1 -16.84 -6.53 37.70
C MET A 1 -16.23 -5.92 36.46
N ILE A 2 -14.97 -6.27 36.17
CA ILE A 2 -14.26 -5.77 34.99
C ILE A 2 -14.60 -6.71 33.85
N ASP A 3 -15.28 -6.17 32.85
CA ASP A 3 -15.64 -6.84 31.62
C ASP A 3 -14.37 -7.20 30.82
N THR A 4 -14.06 -8.48 30.74
CA THR A 4 -12.90 -9.05 30.04
C THR A 4 -13.22 -9.47 28.60
N SER A 5 -14.34 -9.04 28.02
CA SER A 5 -14.83 -9.53 26.71
C SER A 5 -14.10 -9.01 25.47
N ASN A 6 -12.94 -8.35 25.59
CA ASN A 6 -12.22 -7.80 24.42
C ASN A 6 -10.75 -8.22 24.30
N ARG A 7 -10.38 -9.42 24.77
CA ARG A 7 -9.12 -10.05 24.34
C ARG A 7 -9.37 -10.84 23.06
N LYS A 8 -8.90 -10.31 21.91
CA LYS A 8 -8.72 -11.13 20.69
C LYS A 8 -7.93 -12.39 21.09
N PRO A 9 -8.29 -13.59 20.58
CA PRO A 9 -7.53 -14.79 20.89
C PRO A 9 -6.08 -14.58 20.44
N ASN A 10 -5.18 -14.53 21.41
CA ASN A 10 -3.74 -14.45 21.22
C ASN A 10 -3.27 -15.84 20.75
N ASN A 11 -3.56 -16.17 19.50
CA ASN A 11 -3.20 -17.46 18.93
C ASN A 11 -1.69 -17.46 18.65
N ILE A 12 -0.95 -18.34 19.33
CA ILE A 12 0.50 -18.53 19.17
C ILE A 12 0.87 -18.73 17.68
N TYR A 13 0.02 -19.41 16.90
CA TYR A 13 0.24 -19.57 15.46
C TYR A 13 0.20 -18.25 14.70
N THR A 14 -0.64 -17.30 15.11
CA THR A 14 -0.71 -15.96 14.50
C THR A 14 0.54 -15.14 14.82
N GLN A 15 1.04 -15.22 16.06
CA GLN A 15 2.26 -14.53 16.47
C GLN A 15 3.52 -15.11 15.80
N LEU A 16 3.64 -16.44 15.72
CA LEU A 16 4.73 -17.10 15.00
C LEU A 16 4.72 -16.75 13.52
N ALA A 17 3.53 -16.75 12.89
CA ALA A 17 3.37 -16.35 11.51
C ALA A 17 3.73 -14.86 11.28
N GLU A 18 3.38 -13.99 12.22
CA GLU A 18 3.77 -12.56 12.19
C GLU A 18 5.28 -12.36 12.34
N HIS A 19 5.90 -13.07 13.28
CA HIS A 19 7.34 -13.05 13.45
C HIS A 19 8.07 -13.54 12.20
N ALA A 20 7.68 -14.70 11.66
CA ALA A 20 8.28 -15.26 10.44
C ALA A 20 8.15 -14.30 9.25
N ARG A 21 7.00 -13.64 9.08
CA ARG A 21 6.81 -12.62 8.03
C ARG A 21 7.69 -11.39 8.25
N ASN A 22 7.80 -10.89 9.47
CA ASN A 22 8.65 -9.74 9.78
C ASN A 22 10.13 -10.05 9.53
N VAL A 23 10.58 -11.28 9.81
CA VAL A 23 11.92 -11.75 9.49
C VAL A 23 12.12 -11.81 7.97
N ALA A 24 11.21 -12.47 7.24
CA ALA A 24 11.28 -12.56 5.78
C ALA A 24 11.27 -11.18 5.10
N ALA A 25 10.39 -10.28 5.57
CA ALA A 25 10.33 -8.91 5.09
C ALA A 25 11.63 -8.15 5.40
N ALA A 26 12.18 -8.28 6.61
CA ALA A 26 13.45 -7.66 6.96
C ALA A 26 14.61 -8.17 6.08
N ASP A 27 14.64 -9.46 5.75
CA ASP A 27 15.64 -10.04 4.85
C ASP A 27 15.52 -9.46 3.44
N ILE A 28 14.31 -9.34 2.88
CA ILE A 28 14.09 -8.70 1.58
C ILE A 28 14.68 -7.28 1.58
N PHE A 29 14.29 -6.45 2.54
CA PHE A 29 14.77 -5.06 2.61
C PHE A 29 16.27 -4.93 2.88
N ARG A 30 16.89 -5.92 3.53
CA ARG A 30 18.34 -5.96 3.75
C ARG A 30 19.10 -6.17 2.45
N VAL A 31 18.64 -7.08 1.60
CA VAL A 31 19.36 -7.50 0.40
C VAL A 31 18.99 -6.71 -0.86
N MET A 32 17.88 -5.95 -0.83
CA MET A 32 17.32 -5.23 -1.98
C MET A 32 18.29 -4.28 -2.71
N ASN A 33 19.37 -3.84 -2.07
CA ASN A 33 20.39 -2.97 -2.68
C ASN A 33 21.58 -3.74 -3.27
N SER A 34 21.54 -5.07 -3.27
CA SER A 34 22.59 -5.96 -3.79
C SER A 34 21.97 -7.07 -4.61
N GLU A 35 22.30 -7.11 -5.91
CA GLU A 35 21.81 -8.15 -6.83
C GLU A 35 22.26 -9.55 -6.38
N ILE A 36 23.51 -9.68 -5.95
CA ILE A 36 24.10 -10.95 -5.48
C ILE A 36 23.36 -11.46 -4.23
N GLU A 37 23.14 -10.60 -3.25
CA GLU A 37 22.45 -11.00 -2.02
C GLU A 37 20.96 -11.28 -2.27
N SER A 38 20.34 -10.54 -3.19
CA SER A 38 18.96 -10.77 -3.62
C SER A 38 18.81 -12.13 -4.29
N GLU A 39 19.73 -12.48 -5.19
CA GLU A 39 19.73 -13.79 -5.87
C GLU A 39 19.96 -14.95 -4.89
N ALA A 40 20.89 -14.78 -3.93
CA ALA A 40 21.10 -15.77 -2.87
C ALA A 40 19.84 -15.99 -2.02
N LEU A 41 19.13 -14.93 -1.66
CA LEU A 41 17.86 -15.02 -0.92
C LEU A 41 16.78 -15.72 -1.76
N LEU A 42 16.66 -15.39 -3.05
CA LEU A 42 15.71 -16.05 -3.95
C LEU A 42 16.00 -17.54 -4.08
N ASN A 43 17.27 -17.94 -4.23
CA ASN A 43 17.66 -19.34 -4.30
C ASN A 43 17.34 -20.10 -3.01
N LYS A 44 17.50 -19.45 -1.84
CA LYS A 44 17.05 -20.01 -0.55
C LYS A 44 15.54 -20.22 -0.51
N ILE A 45 14.74 -19.25 -0.96
CA ILE A 45 13.28 -19.36 -1.02
C ILE A 45 12.86 -20.49 -1.96
N ARG A 46 13.47 -20.58 -3.14
CA ARG A 46 13.21 -21.65 -4.12
C ARG A 46 13.60 -23.03 -3.59
N GLY A 47 14.62 -23.10 -2.76
CA GLY A 47 15.08 -24.33 -2.08
C GLY A 47 14.23 -24.77 -0.88
N SER A 48 13.12 -24.11 -0.58
CA SER A 48 12.27 -24.46 0.58
C SER A 48 11.71 -25.88 0.48
N SER A 49 11.73 -26.60 1.60
CA SER A 49 11.16 -27.94 1.71
C SER A 49 9.64 -27.93 1.58
N ASP A 50 9.07 -29.07 1.21
CA ASP A 50 7.62 -29.23 1.12
C ASP A 50 6.90 -28.98 2.44
N GLN A 51 7.54 -29.30 3.57
CA GLN A 51 7.02 -29.03 4.91
C GLN A 51 6.92 -27.53 5.19
N GLU A 52 7.98 -26.77 4.85
CA GLU A 52 8.00 -25.32 4.98
C GLU A 52 6.96 -24.67 4.07
N LEU A 53 6.86 -25.10 2.80
CA LEU A 53 5.87 -24.57 1.87
C LEU A 53 4.44 -24.89 2.28
N ASN A 54 4.16 -26.08 2.81
CA ASN A 54 2.85 -26.42 3.37
C ASN A 54 2.49 -25.53 4.56
N PHE A 55 3.46 -25.24 5.44
CA PHE A 55 3.25 -24.32 6.55
C PHE A 55 2.94 -22.90 6.06
N LEU A 56 3.72 -22.37 5.11
CA LEU A 56 3.51 -21.05 4.53
C LEU A 56 2.17 -20.96 3.80
N ALA A 57 1.79 -22.00 3.04
CA ALA A 57 0.51 -22.10 2.37
C ALA A 57 -0.66 -22.01 3.37
N LYS A 58 -0.57 -22.74 4.49
CA LYS A 58 -1.57 -22.68 5.56
C LYS A 58 -1.66 -21.30 6.19
N VAL A 59 -0.52 -20.64 6.43
CA VAL A 59 -0.48 -19.27 6.96
C VAL A 59 -1.09 -18.26 5.99
N ALA A 60 -0.88 -18.44 4.69
CA ALA A 60 -1.43 -17.60 3.63
C ALA A 60 -2.89 -17.93 3.27
N ASN A 61 -3.48 -18.98 3.88
CA ASN A 61 -4.78 -19.53 3.52
C ASN A 61 -4.89 -19.89 2.02
N ILE A 62 -3.84 -20.51 1.48
CA ILE A 62 -3.89 -21.07 0.13
C ILE A 62 -4.91 -22.22 0.12
N PRO A 63 -5.90 -22.20 -0.79
CA PRO A 63 -6.84 -23.30 -0.95
C PRO A 63 -6.13 -24.61 -1.31
N GLU A 64 -6.69 -25.75 -0.90
CA GLU A 64 -6.07 -27.06 -1.11
C GLU A 64 -5.89 -27.36 -2.60
N GLU A 65 -6.86 -26.98 -3.42
CA GLU A 65 -6.83 -27.10 -4.88
C GLU A 65 -5.74 -26.24 -5.55
N GLN A 66 -5.22 -25.22 -4.86
CA GLN A 66 -4.15 -24.34 -5.35
C GLN A 66 -2.78 -24.66 -4.72
N LEU A 67 -2.68 -25.65 -3.83
CA LEU A 67 -1.45 -25.91 -3.07
C LEU A 67 -0.28 -26.32 -3.97
N ALA A 68 -0.51 -27.18 -4.96
CA ALA A 68 0.53 -27.61 -5.90
C ALA A 68 1.05 -26.41 -6.71
N VAL A 69 0.13 -25.63 -7.27
CA VAL A 69 0.43 -24.41 -8.04
C VAL A 69 1.20 -23.40 -7.19
N TYR A 70 0.83 -23.21 -5.92
CA TYR A 70 1.56 -22.34 -5.00
C TYR A 70 3.00 -22.80 -4.77
N LYS A 71 3.23 -24.11 -4.57
CA LYS A 71 4.58 -24.65 -4.37
C LYS A 71 5.46 -24.42 -5.58
N ASP A 72 4.95 -24.72 -6.78
CA ASP A 72 5.68 -24.49 -8.02
C ASP A 72 5.95 -23.01 -8.25
N PHE A 73 4.97 -22.16 -7.95
CA PHE A 73 5.12 -20.72 -8.03
C PHE A 73 6.24 -20.19 -7.12
N VAL A 74 6.29 -20.60 -5.84
CA VAL A 74 7.37 -20.20 -4.91
C VAL A 74 8.74 -20.72 -5.35
N ARG A 75 8.79 -21.90 -5.97
CA ARG A 75 10.02 -22.49 -6.53
C ARG A 75 10.48 -21.81 -7.81
N GLY A 76 9.63 -20.99 -8.44
CA GLY A 76 9.89 -20.42 -9.76
C GLY A 76 9.77 -21.46 -10.89
N ASN A 77 9.08 -22.57 -10.65
CA ASN A 77 8.74 -23.54 -11.68
C ASN A 77 7.58 -22.99 -12.53
N ASP A 78 7.55 -23.34 -13.82
CA ASP A 78 6.41 -23.02 -14.66
C ASP A 78 5.14 -23.76 -14.18
N ASN A 79 4.01 -23.06 -14.15
CA ASN A 79 2.72 -23.54 -13.66
C ASN A 79 1.57 -22.73 -14.27
N GLU A 80 0.32 -23.09 -13.95
CA GLU A 80 -0.87 -22.42 -14.51
C GLU A 80 -0.86 -20.90 -14.29
N VAL A 81 -0.41 -20.42 -13.12
CA VAL A 81 -0.36 -18.98 -12.81
C VAL A 81 0.65 -18.27 -13.69
N THR A 82 1.86 -18.82 -13.86
CA THR A 82 2.91 -18.18 -14.68
C THR A 82 2.53 -18.19 -16.15
N GLN A 83 1.92 -19.28 -16.63
CA GLN A 83 1.43 -19.40 -18.01
C GLN A 83 0.28 -18.44 -18.31
N GLU A 84 -0.67 -18.28 -17.39
CA GLU A 84 -1.75 -17.30 -17.54
C GLU A 84 -1.22 -15.87 -17.46
N LEU A 85 -0.33 -15.57 -16.50
CA LEU A 85 0.27 -14.25 -16.35
C LEU A 85 1.00 -13.81 -17.63
N ALA A 86 1.72 -14.73 -18.29
CA ALA A 86 2.44 -14.47 -19.54
C ALA A 86 1.53 -14.09 -20.73
N LYS A 87 0.22 -14.37 -20.66
CA LYS A 87 -0.75 -14.00 -21.71
C LYS A 87 -1.16 -12.53 -21.65
N PHE A 88 -0.94 -11.87 -20.51
CA PHE A 88 -1.33 -10.47 -20.35
C PHE A 88 -0.34 -9.54 -21.05
N ASN A 89 -0.89 -8.62 -21.86
CA ASN A 89 -0.12 -7.52 -22.40
C ASN A 89 0.19 -6.51 -21.28
N VAL A 90 1.43 -6.05 -21.17
CA VAL A 90 1.88 -5.04 -20.20
C VAL A 90 1.10 -3.70 -20.28
N ASN A 91 0.41 -3.44 -21.39
CA ASN A 91 -0.51 -2.32 -21.58
C ASN A 91 -1.91 -2.56 -21.00
N LYS A 92 -2.27 -3.81 -20.75
CA LYS A 92 -3.59 -4.29 -20.29
C LYS A 92 -3.57 -4.78 -18.84
N ILE A 93 -2.58 -4.35 -18.06
CA ILE A 93 -2.51 -4.59 -16.62
C ILE A 93 -2.55 -3.25 -15.87
N LEU A 94 -2.77 -3.32 -14.56
CA LEU A 94 -2.68 -2.16 -13.69
C LEU A 94 -1.26 -1.62 -13.65
N ARG A 95 -1.12 -0.30 -13.51
CA ARG A 95 0.18 0.38 -13.47
C ARG A 95 0.29 1.32 -12.29
N PRO A 96 1.52 1.57 -11.79
CA PRO A 96 1.73 2.63 -10.82
C PRO A 96 1.10 3.94 -11.28
N GLY A 97 0.27 4.54 -10.42
CA GLY A 97 -0.42 5.80 -10.67
C GLY A 97 -1.83 5.67 -11.22
N ASP A 98 -2.26 4.47 -11.64
CA ASP A 98 -3.67 4.23 -11.93
C ASP A 98 -4.54 4.56 -10.70
N ILE A 99 -5.72 5.14 -10.94
CA ILE A 99 -6.68 5.44 -9.89
C ILE A 99 -7.88 4.54 -10.04
N ILE A 100 -8.18 3.79 -8.98
CA ILE A 100 -9.39 2.98 -8.89
C ILE A 100 -10.48 3.78 -8.19
N LEU A 101 -11.60 3.95 -8.88
CA LEU A 101 -12.81 4.62 -8.44
C LEU A 101 -13.88 3.59 -8.13
N MET A 102 -14.44 3.63 -6.92
CA MET A 102 -15.33 2.57 -6.46
C MET A 102 -16.40 3.05 -5.48
N THR A 103 -17.46 2.27 -5.36
CA THR A 103 -18.47 2.41 -4.32
C THR A 103 -18.50 1.18 -3.44
N GLY A 104 -18.33 1.36 -2.14
CA GLY A 104 -18.47 0.25 -1.20
C GLY A 104 -19.93 -0.23 -1.15
N VAL A 105 -20.13 -1.51 -0.86
CA VAL A 105 -21.48 -2.10 -0.77
C VAL A 105 -22.32 -1.57 0.41
N SER A 106 -21.67 -0.91 1.39
CA SER A 106 -22.31 -0.38 2.58
C SER A 106 -23.30 0.76 2.30
N THR A 107 -24.32 0.88 3.14
CA THR A 107 -25.29 1.99 3.07
C THR A 107 -24.59 3.35 3.21
N GLN A 108 -23.55 3.47 4.04
CA GLN A 108 -22.81 4.73 4.17
C GLN A 108 -22.13 5.14 2.85
N SER A 109 -21.55 4.18 2.12
CA SER A 109 -20.95 4.42 0.80
C SER A 109 -21.98 4.94 -0.20
N LYS A 110 -23.18 4.35 -0.24
CA LYS A 110 -24.27 4.77 -1.13
C LYS A 110 -24.76 6.18 -0.79
N ILE A 111 -24.92 6.50 0.50
CA ILE A 111 -25.26 7.84 0.96
C ILE A 111 -24.17 8.84 0.55
N LEU A 112 -22.88 8.47 0.67
CA LEU A 112 -21.78 9.32 0.27
C LEU A 112 -21.83 9.63 -1.23
N VAL A 113 -22.13 8.65 -2.10
CA VAL A 113 -22.36 8.89 -3.54
C VAL A 113 -23.49 9.88 -3.76
N ALA A 114 -24.65 9.68 -3.12
CA ALA A 114 -25.81 10.57 -3.26
C ALA A 114 -25.49 12.01 -2.82
N SER A 115 -24.77 12.18 -1.71
CA SER A 115 -24.36 13.50 -1.19
C SER A 115 -23.38 14.27 -2.11
N GLN A 116 -22.75 13.58 -3.05
CA GLN A 116 -21.82 14.17 -4.02
C GLN A 116 -22.53 14.65 -5.30
N LYS A 117 -23.77 14.21 -5.55
CA LYS A 117 -24.56 14.58 -6.74
C LYS A 117 -24.71 16.10 -6.95
N PRO A 118 -24.88 16.94 -5.90
CA PRO A 118 -24.90 18.40 -6.09
C PRO A 118 -23.58 18.99 -6.58
N VAL A 119 -22.44 18.34 -6.32
CA VAL A 119 -21.13 18.75 -6.82
C VAL A 119 -20.89 18.22 -8.24
N TYR A 120 -21.36 17.00 -8.50
CA TYR A 120 -21.26 16.37 -9.80
C TYR A 120 -22.39 15.35 -10.00
N PHE A 121 -23.33 15.66 -10.90
CA PHE A 121 -24.56 14.88 -11.08
C PHE A 121 -24.31 13.41 -11.49
N LYS A 122 -23.19 13.13 -12.18
CA LYS A 122 -22.80 11.76 -12.55
C LYS A 122 -21.91 11.07 -11.49
N ALA A 123 -21.81 11.59 -10.27
CA ALA A 123 -21.04 10.95 -9.20
C ALA A 123 -21.50 9.50 -9.00
N VAL A 124 -20.55 8.57 -9.02
CA VAL A 124 -20.81 7.13 -8.84
C VAL A 124 -19.86 6.51 -7.82
N SER A 125 -18.82 7.21 -7.40
CA SER A 125 -17.78 6.69 -6.52
C SER A 125 -17.89 7.25 -5.11
N SER A 126 -17.72 6.37 -4.11
CA SER A 126 -17.63 6.73 -2.69
C SER A 126 -16.18 6.76 -2.20
N HIS A 127 -15.25 6.15 -2.94
CA HIS A 127 -13.88 5.93 -2.51
C HIS A 127 -12.90 5.96 -3.68
N VAL A 128 -11.63 6.22 -3.37
CA VAL A 128 -10.53 6.36 -4.33
C VAL A 128 -9.33 5.59 -3.79
N ALA A 129 -8.72 4.74 -4.61
CA ALA A 129 -7.45 4.08 -4.32
C ALA A 129 -6.45 4.38 -5.45
N ILE A 130 -5.16 4.44 -5.10
CA ILE A 130 -4.07 4.64 -6.06
C ILE A 130 -3.31 3.34 -6.18
N VAL A 131 -3.06 2.89 -7.40
CA VAL A 131 -2.22 1.73 -7.68
C VAL A 131 -0.76 2.13 -7.46
N GLN A 132 -0.08 1.43 -6.56
CA GLN A 132 1.34 1.61 -6.25
C GLN A 132 2.21 0.66 -7.08
N SER A 133 1.74 -0.56 -7.26
CA SER A 133 2.24 -1.57 -8.20
C SER A 133 1.06 -2.39 -8.72
N GLU A 134 1.29 -3.22 -9.73
CA GLU A 134 0.30 -4.02 -10.46
C GLU A 134 -0.70 -4.74 -9.53
N LEU A 135 -0.25 -5.15 -8.33
CA LEU A 135 -1.05 -5.89 -7.35
C LEU A 135 -1.35 -5.14 -6.06
N VAL A 136 -0.70 -3.99 -5.81
CA VAL A 136 -0.80 -3.25 -4.54
C VAL A 136 -1.37 -1.86 -4.77
N CYS A 137 -2.36 -1.49 -3.98
CA CYS A 137 -2.91 -0.15 -3.94
C CYS A 137 -2.65 0.50 -2.57
N VAL A 138 -2.68 1.82 -2.56
CA VAL A 138 -2.74 2.64 -1.34
C VAL A 138 -4.02 3.45 -1.32
N ASP A 139 -4.68 3.44 -0.17
CA ASP A 139 -5.86 4.23 0.08
C ASP A 139 -5.91 4.70 1.54
N ALA A 140 -6.80 5.65 1.83
CA ALA A 140 -7.03 6.12 3.19
C ALA A 140 -8.44 5.74 3.64
N ILE A 141 -8.54 4.89 4.66
CA ILE A 141 -9.79 4.28 5.12
C ILE A 141 -10.17 4.85 6.50
N PRO A 142 -11.46 5.15 6.76
CA PRO A 142 -11.92 5.53 8.09
C PRO A 142 -11.45 4.56 9.18
N LYS A 143 -11.07 5.09 10.34
CA LYS A 143 -10.54 4.36 11.52
C LYS A 143 -9.18 3.66 11.33
N VAL A 144 -8.72 3.46 10.09
CA VAL A 144 -7.41 2.84 9.79
C VAL A 144 -6.36 3.90 9.44
N GLY A 145 -6.73 4.90 8.64
CA GLY A 145 -5.75 5.81 8.03
C GLY A 145 -5.29 5.32 6.67
N VAL A 146 -4.12 5.80 6.24
CA VAL A 146 -3.48 5.38 4.98
C VAL A 146 -2.93 3.96 5.14
N SER A 147 -3.35 3.07 4.25
CA SER A 147 -2.94 1.66 4.24
C SER A 147 -2.60 1.20 2.83
N MET A 148 -1.66 0.25 2.75
CA MET A 148 -1.45 -0.56 1.57
C MET A 148 -2.27 -1.85 1.66
N ARG A 149 -2.90 -2.22 0.55
CA ARG A 149 -3.72 -3.44 0.40
C ARG A 149 -3.53 -4.00 -1.01
N SER A 150 -3.77 -5.28 -1.20
CA SER A 150 -3.80 -5.82 -2.56
C SER A 150 -5.01 -5.29 -3.33
N VAL A 151 -4.95 -5.26 -4.65
CA VAL A 151 -6.11 -4.87 -5.47
C VAL A 151 -7.31 -5.79 -5.23
N MET A 152 -7.07 -7.08 -4.98
CA MET A 152 -8.12 -8.05 -4.67
C MET A 152 -8.83 -7.73 -3.34
N ASP A 153 -8.10 -7.22 -2.34
CA ASP A 153 -8.70 -6.80 -1.07
C ASP A 153 -9.35 -5.41 -1.16
N VAL A 154 -8.86 -4.54 -2.05
CA VAL A 154 -9.51 -3.25 -2.35
C VAL A 154 -10.87 -3.45 -3.00
N LEU A 155 -10.98 -4.41 -3.91
CA LEU A 155 -12.19 -4.68 -4.69
C LEU A 155 -13.08 -5.80 -4.11
N ALA A 156 -12.81 -6.31 -2.90
CA ALA A 156 -13.58 -7.41 -2.32
C ALA A 156 -15.03 -7.02 -1.97
N ASP A 157 -15.24 -5.82 -1.42
CA ASP A 157 -16.53 -5.36 -0.87
C ASP A 157 -17.03 -4.08 -1.56
N VAL A 158 -16.97 -4.07 -2.89
CA VAL A 158 -17.40 -2.93 -3.72
C VAL A 158 -18.46 -3.33 -4.74
N GLU A 159 -19.26 -2.36 -5.15
CA GLU A 159 -20.20 -2.49 -6.25
C GLU A 159 -19.43 -2.80 -7.57
N PRO A 160 -20.03 -3.58 -8.50
CA PRO A 160 -19.33 -4.08 -9.70
C PRO A 160 -18.97 -2.98 -10.72
N ASN A 161 -19.52 -1.78 -10.55
CA ASN A 161 -19.33 -0.62 -11.43
C ASN A 161 -18.07 0.21 -11.07
N TRP A 162 -17.07 -0.40 -10.46
CA TRP A 162 -15.77 0.24 -10.27
C TRP A 162 -15.12 0.60 -11.62
N ARG A 163 -14.29 1.64 -11.59
CA ARG A 163 -13.55 2.14 -12.76
C ARG A 163 -12.08 2.28 -12.45
N VAL A 164 -11.24 2.17 -13.46
CA VAL A 164 -9.82 2.46 -13.40
C VAL A 164 -9.51 3.55 -14.40
N ILE A 165 -8.93 4.65 -13.94
CA ILE A 165 -8.48 5.76 -14.78
C ILE A 165 -6.98 5.90 -14.73
N ARG A 166 -6.39 6.28 -15.87
CA ARG A 166 -4.95 6.46 -16.04
C ARG A 166 -4.68 7.85 -16.59
N PHE A 167 -3.68 8.53 -16.04
CA PHE A 167 -3.21 9.81 -16.57
C PHE A 167 -2.10 9.55 -17.60
N ASN A 168 -2.29 10.01 -18.83
CA ASN A 168 -1.41 9.68 -19.96
C ASN A 168 0.05 10.12 -19.80
N GLU A 169 0.33 11.15 -18.99
CA GLU A 169 1.72 11.59 -18.76
C GLU A 169 2.46 10.73 -17.73
N VAL A 170 1.76 9.90 -16.95
CA VAL A 170 2.41 8.94 -16.04
C VAL A 170 3.04 7.82 -16.86
N ASN A 171 4.35 7.68 -16.71
CA ASN A 171 5.18 6.69 -17.40
C ASN A 171 6.26 6.14 -16.46
N GLU A 172 7.09 5.24 -16.94
CA GLU A 172 8.11 4.51 -16.16
C GLU A 172 9.06 5.42 -15.36
N THR A 173 9.39 6.62 -15.86
CA THR A 173 10.23 7.58 -15.13
C THR A 173 9.58 8.10 -13.83
N HIS A 174 8.27 7.93 -13.69
CA HIS A 174 7.50 8.32 -12.51
C HIS A 174 7.27 7.17 -11.53
N TYR A 175 7.45 5.92 -11.94
CA TYR A 175 7.00 4.75 -11.14
C TYR A 175 7.71 4.67 -9.79
N ASP A 176 9.02 4.89 -9.75
CA ASP A 176 9.78 4.95 -8.50
C ASP A 176 9.30 6.07 -7.56
N ASN A 177 8.94 7.21 -8.13
CA ASN A 177 8.42 8.34 -7.36
C ASN A 177 7.01 8.06 -6.83
N ILE A 178 6.17 7.37 -7.61
CA ILE A 178 4.85 6.90 -7.17
C ILE A 178 5.00 5.93 -6.01
N LEU A 179 5.88 4.95 -6.15
CA LEU A 179 6.20 3.96 -5.13
C LEU A 179 6.64 4.64 -3.81
N LYS A 180 7.59 5.58 -3.90
CA LYS A 180 8.08 6.35 -2.74
C LYS A 180 7.00 7.25 -2.14
N ALA A 181 6.20 7.94 -2.95
CA ALA A 181 5.11 8.80 -2.46
C ALA A 181 4.01 7.99 -1.76
N CYS A 182 3.65 6.84 -2.31
CA CYS A 182 2.71 5.89 -1.69
C CYS A 182 3.20 5.42 -0.31
N ALA A 183 4.47 5.02 -0.21
CA ALA A 183 5.08 4.62 1.05
C ALA A 183 5.19 5.80 2.05
N PHE A 184 5.49 7.00 1.55
CA PHE A 184 5.64 8.19 2.38
C PHE A 184 4.40 8.49 3.20
N TYR A 185 3.20 8.35 2.63
CA TYR A 185 1.95 8.65 3.33
C TYR A 185 1.41 7.53 4.21
N LEU A 186 2.06 6.35 4.25
CA LEU A 186 1.60 5.19 5.00
C LEU A 186 1.33 5.54 6.49
N MET A 187 0.30 4.95 7.09
CA MET A 187 -0.16 5.22 8.47
C MET A 187 -0.50 6.68 8.80
N GLN A 188 -0.65 7.59 7.82
CA GLN A 188 -1.28 8.88 8.11
C GLN A 188 -2.70 8.65 8.62
N PRO A 189 -3.13 9.35 9.69
CA PRO A 189 -4.46 9.17 10.23
C PRO A 189 -5.53 9.65 9.24
N TYR A 190 -6.68 8.97 9.24
CA TYR A 190 -7.82 9.39 8.43
C TYR A 190 -8.50 10.62 9.04
N LYS A 191 -8.47 11.76 8.35
CA LYS A 191 -9.22 12.97 8.75
C LYS A 191 -9.65 13.74 7.52
N ILE A 192 -10.87 14.27 7.51
CA ILE A 192 -11.32 15.24 6.51
C ILE A 192 -11.27 16.63 7.16
N LYS A 193 -10.40 17.51 6.68
CA LYS A 193 -10.32 18.90 7.14
C LYS A 193 -10.35 19.84 5.92
N PRO A 194 -11.22 20.87 5.90
CA PRO A 194 -11.25 21.84 4.82
C PRO A 194 -9.92 22.60 4.74
N LYS A 195 -9.18 22.45 3.65
CA LYS A 195 -7.91 23.15 3.44
C LYS A 195 -7.57 23.22 1.95
N LYS A 196 -7.17 24.40 1.46
CA LYS A 196 -6.72 24.56 0.07
C LYS A 196 -5.49 23.68 -0.19
N ASN A 197 -4.44 23.87 0.61
CA ASN A 197 -3.23 23.06 0.52
C ASN A 197 -3.43 21.68 1.15
N PRO A 198 -2.79 20.62 0.64
CA PRO A 198 -2.89 19.29 1.23
C PRO A 198 -2.51 19.25 2.71
N GLY A 199 -3.20 18.39 3.47
CA GLY A 199 -2.87 18.10 4.86
C GLY A 199 -1.47 17.51 5.03
N LYS A 200 -0.69 17.99 5.99
CA LYS A 200 0.68 17.46 6.22
C LYS A 200 0.68 16.13 6.99
N ASN A 201 -0.30 15.92 7.87
CA ASN A 201 -0.29 14.87 8.90
C ASN A 201 -1.62 14.10 9.00
N PHE A 202 -2.42 14.13 7.95
CA PHE A 202 -3.66 13.38 7.83
C PHE A 202 -3.98 13.20 6.36
N SER A 203 -4.72 12.16 6.01
CA SER A 203 -5.24 11.98 4.65
C SER A 203 -6.69 11.48 4.69
N TYR A 204 -7.39 11.64 3.58
CA TYR A 204 -8.59 10.86 3.23
C TYR A 204 -8.48 10.47 1.75
N CYS A 205 -9.28 9.52 1.27
CA CYS A 205 -9.02 8.79 0.03
C CYS A 205 -8.69 9.68 -1.19
N SER A 206 -9.56 10.64 -1.50
CA SER A 206 -9.40 11.59 -2.59
C SER A 206 -8.30 12.64 -2.35
N GLU A 207 -8.02 13.00 -1.10
CA GLU A 207 -6.88 13.88 -0.79
C GLU A 207 -5.54 13.15 -0.94
N LEU A 208 -5.46 11.89 -0.54
CA LEU A 208 -4.27 11.07 -0.72
C LEU A 208 -3.89 10.98 -2.20
N ALA A 209 -4.86 10.72 -3.08
CA ALA A 209 -4.66 10.72 -4.52
C ALA A 209 -4.10 12.06 -5.01
N ARG A 210 -4.72 13.18 -4.57
CA ARG A 210 -4.21 14.52 -4.91
C ARG A 210 -2.77 14.72 -4.44
N LYS A 211 -2.42 14.32 -3.21
CA LYS A 211 -1.07 14.50 -2.66
C LYS A 211 -0.02 13.78 -3.46
N ILE A 212 -0.26 12.50 -3.77
CA ILE A 212 0.67 11.69 -4.54
C ILE A 212 0.93 12.36 -5.89
N PHE A 213 -0.12 12.73 -6.64
CA PHE A 213 0.05 13.41 -7.93
C PHE A 213 0.74 14.78 -7.83
N LEU A 214 0.53 15.53 -6.74
CA LEU A 214 1.26 16.78 -6.50
C LEU A 214 2.76 16.54 -6.24
N ASP A 215 3.10 15.48 -5.50
CA ASP A 215 4.50 15.13 -5.21
C ASP A 215 5.26 14.66 -6.45
N LEU A 216 4.55 14.08 -7.44
CA LEU A 216 5.11 13.76 -8.75
C LEU A 216 5.44 15.00 -9.59
N LYS A 217 4.96 16.19 -9.19
CA LYS A 217 5.14 17.46 -9.92
C LYS A 217 4.62 17.43 -11.36
N ILE A 218 3.70 16.51 -11.65
CA ILE A 218 3.02 16.42 -12.95
C ILE A 218 2.03 17.57 -13.05
N LYS A 219 2.08 18.32 -14.16
CA LYS A 219 1.22 19.48 -14.39
C LYS A 219 -0.09 19.05 -15.04
N ASN A 220 -1.08 19.94 -15.01
CA ASN A 220 -2.33 19.80 -15.77
C ASN A 220 -3.12 18.50 -15.52
N THR A 221 -2.95 17.88 -14.35
CA THR A 221 -3.68 16.65 -13.98
C THR A 221 -5.19 16.88 -13.85
N GLY A 222 -5.67 18.13 -13.85
CA GLY A 222 -7.10 18.44 -13.67
C GLY A 222 -7.66 18.09 -12.28
N ILE A 223 -6.87 17.47 -11.39
CA ILE A 223 -7.25 17.19 -10.01
C ILE A 223 -7.46 18.55 -9.32
N PRO A 224 -8.67 18.83 -8.80
CA PRO A 224 -8.99 20.18 -8.37
C PRO A 224 -8.25 20.55 -7.07
N ASN A 225 -7.88 21.82 -6.96
CA ASN A 225 -7.31 22.38 -5.73
C ASN A 225 -8.40 22.92 -4.78
N ASN A 226 -9.44 22.12 -4.55
CA ASN A 226 -10.56 22.48 -3.68
C ASN A 226 -10.18 22.37 -2.20
N THR A 227 -10.93 23.04 -1.32
CA THR A 227 -10.79 22.87 0.14
C THR A 227 -11.10 21.45 0.60
N ILE A 228 -12.00 20.77 -0.10
CA ILE A 228 -12.28 19.33 0.03
C ILE A 228 -12.34 18.75 -1.38
N VAL A 229 -11.46 17.78 -1.67
CA VAL A 229 -11.48 17.03 -2.92
C VAL A 229 -12.29 15.78 -2.67
N LYS A 230 -13.34 15.53 -3.42
CA LYS A 230 -14.25 14.39 -3.21
C LYS A 230 -13.99 13.30 -4.27
N PRO A 231 -14.35 12.03 -4.03
CA PRO A 231 -14.32 10.99 -5.05
C PRO A 231 -14.98 11.39 -6.38
N CYS A 232 -16.10 12.11 -6.34
CA CYS A 232 -16.79 12.60 -7.53
C CYS A 232 -15.97 13.58 -8.38
N ASN A 233 -14.92 14.20 -7.82
CA ASN A 233 -14.01 15.00 -8.61
C ASN A 233 -13.17 14.14 -9.56
N PHE A 234 -12.84 12.91 -9.17
CA PHE A 234 -12.18 11.93 -10.02
C PHE A 234 -13.16 11.23 -10.95
N ASP A 235 -14.42 11.02 -10.54
CA ASP A 235 -15.46 10.58 -11.48
C ASP A 235 -15.57 11.54 -12.67
N ARG A 236 -15.48 12.85 -12.39
CA ARG A 236 -15.47 13.88 -13.43
C ARG A 236 -14.20 13.86 -14.29
N LEU A 237 -13.06 13.38 -13.78
CA LEU A 237 -11.85 13.18 -14.58
C LEU A 237 -12.00 11.98 -15.51
N ALA A 238 -12.64 10.91 -15.04
CA ALA A 238 -12.97 9.75 -15.88
C ALA A 238 -13.87 10.13 -17.06
N ASP A 239 -14.82 11.04 -16.82
CA ASP A 239 -15.82 11.45 -17.82
C ASP A 239 -15.36 12.61 -18.73
N LYS A 240 -14.23 13.27 -18.42
CA LYS A 240 -13.68 14.37 -19.21
C LYS A 240 -12.32 13.96 -19.74
N GLU A 241 -12.16 13.89 -21.06
CA GLU A 241 -10.93 13.49 -21.77
C GLU A 241 -9.77 14.50 -21.61
N ASN A 242 -9.50 14.95 -20.39
CA ASN A 242 -8.42 15.88 -20.04
C ASN A 242 -7.16 15.08 -19.67
N ASN A 243 -6.58 14.38 -20.65
CA ASN A 243 -5.42 13.48 -20.51
C ASN A 243 -5.63 12.29 -19.55
N TRP A 244 -6.82 12.14 -18.98
CA TRP A 244 -7.25 10.93 -18.28
C TRP A 244 -7.99 10.03 -19.27
N ILE A 245 -7.63 8.76 -19.24
CA ILE A 245 -8.30 7.71 -20.00
C ILE A 245 -8.92 6.70 -19.04
N ASP A 246 -10.10 6.20 -19.37
CA ASP A 246 -10.72 5.08 -18.67
C ASP A 246 -10.13 3.78 -19.24
N VAL A 247 -9.35 3.07 -18.42
CA VAL A 247 -8.68 1.80 -18.78
C VAL A 247 -9.39 0.61 -18.14
N THR A 248 -10.60 0.79 -17.60
CA THR A 248 -11.33 -0.24 -16.86
C THR A 248 -11.44 -1.54 -17.65
N ASN A 249 -11.81 -1.46 -18.93
CA ASN A 249 -11.97 -2.64 -19.78
C ASN A 249 -10.64 -3.31 -20.11
N ASP A 250 -9.55 -2.53 -20.26
CA ASP A 250 -8.23 -3.08 -20.55
C ASP A 250 -7.70 -3.91 -19.39
N VAL A 251 -7.92 -3.46 -18.14
CA VAL A 251 -7.35 -4.10 -16.94
C VAL A 251 -8.29 -5.10 -16.26
N ARG A 252 -9.54 -5.21 -16.72
CA ARG A 252 -10.56 -6.03 -16.05
C ARG A 252 -10.18 -7.51 -15.99
N ASP A 253 -9.74 -8.07 -17.11
CA ASP A 253 -9.35 -9.49 -17.18
C ASP A 253 -8.16 -9.78 -16.27
N PHE A 254 -7.21 -8.84 -16.17
CA PHE A 254 -6.08 -8.96 -15.26
C PHE A 254 -6.54 -8.99 -13.79
N ILE A 255 -7.46 -8.11 -13.40
CA ILE A 255 -8.02 -8.11 -12.04
C ILE A 255 -8.77 -9.41 -11.73
N VAL A 256 -9.55 -9.92 -12.69
CA VAL A 256 -10.26 -11.21 -12.55
C VAL A 256 -9.28 -12.36 -12.37
N PHE A 257 -8.20 -12.38 -13.16
CA PHE A 257 -7.11 -13.34 -12.98
C PHE A 257 -6.46 -13.24 -11.59
N CYS A 258 -6.17 -12.03 -11.11
CA CYS A 258 -5.66 -11.84 -9.75
C CYS A 258 -6.62 -12.32 -8.67
N GLN A 259 -7.93 -12.20 -8.89
CA GLN A 259 -8.95 -12.74 -7.98
C GLN A 259 -9.00 -14.28 -7.98
N LYS A 260 -8.84 -14.92 -9.14
CA LYS A 260 -8.76 -16.40 -9.25
C LYS A 260 -7.64 -16.97 -8.36
N TYR A 261 -6.49 -16.32 -8.32
CA TYR A 261 -5.33 -16.73 -7.51
C TYR A 261 -5.09 -15.81 -6.30
N LYS A 262 -6.17 -15.29 -5.71
CA LYS A 262 -6.12 -14.27 -4.66
C LYS A 262 -5.17 -14.63 -3.52
N ALA A 263 -5.21 -15.86 -3.01
CA ALA A 263 -4.41 -16.26 -1.85
C ALA A 263 -2.90 -16.25 -2.17
N ILE A 264 -2.52 -16.72 -3.37
CA ILE A 264 -1.13 -16.70 -3.85
C ILE A 264 -0.65 -15.26 -3.99
N PHE A 265 -1.38 -14.41 -4.72
CA PHE A 265 -1.01 -13.00 -4.90
C PHE A 265 -1.01 -12.22 -3.58
N ASN A 266 -1.98 -12.46 -2.69
CA ASN A 266 -2.00 -11.84 -1.36
C ASN A 266 -0.77 -12.22 -0.53
N SER A 267 -0.28 -13.46 -0.63
CA SER A 267 0.92 -13.88 0.09
C SER A 267 2.15 -13.05 -0.30
N MET A 268 2.29 -12.73 -1.60
CA MET A 268 3.36 -11.87 -2.11
C MET A 268 3.19 -10.42 -1.70
N CYS A 269 2.01 -9.84 -1.95
CA CYS A 269 1.72 -8.46 -1.57
C CYS A 269 1.95 -8.24 -0.07
N LYS A 270 1.61 -9.22 0.76
CA LYS A 270 1.76 -9.14 2.21
C LYS A 270 3.23 -8.99 2.62
N LEU A 271 4.17 -9.67 1.98
CA LEU A 271 5.60 -9.53 2.28
C LEU A 271 6.09 -8.11 2.00
N GLN A 272 5.73 -7.55 0.84
CA GLN A 272 6.06 -6.17 0.47
C GLN A 272 5.45 -5.17 1.47
N ILE A 273 4.15 -5.32 1.75
CA ILE A 273 3.40 -4.42 2.63
C ILE A 273 3.95 -4.47 4.06
N ASP A 274 4.17 -5.67 4.60
CA ASP A 274 4.64 -5.87 5.97
C ASP A 274 6.07 -5.32 6.14
N GLY A 275 6.92 -5.41 5.11
CA GLY A 275 8.26 -4.81 5.17
C GLY A 275 8.28 -3.28 5.12
N ILE A 276 7.43 -2.64 4.32
CA ILE A 276 7.29 -1.18 4.36
C ILE A 276 6.74 -0.73 5.73
N LYS A 277 5.74 -1.45 6.27
CA LYS A 277 5.21 -1.20 7.62
C LYS A 277 6.26 -1.39 8.72
N LEU A 278 7.10 -2.42 8.61
CA LEU A 278 8.18 -2.67 9.56
C LEU A 278 9.19 -1.52 9.55
N ASN A 279 9.58 -1.03 8.36
CA ASN A 279 10.45 0.14 8.24
C ASN A 279 9.82 1.39 8.87
N GLN A 280 8.51 1.57 8.70
CA GLN A 280 7.79 2.67 9.34
C GLN A 280 7.71 2.53 10.88
N SER A 281 7.49 1.31 11.39
CA SER A 281 7.50 1.06 12.84
C SER A 281 8.86 1.36 13.44
N ARG A 282 9.93 0.83 12.83
CA ARG A 282 11.32 1.09 13.26
C ARG A 282 11.67 2.57 13.21
N TYR A 283 11.17 3.29 12.20
CA TYR A 283 11.30 4.75 12.13
C TYR A 283 10.62 5.42 13.33
N LYS A 284 9.37 5.05 13.64
CA LYS A 284 8.66 5.58 14.81
C LYS A 284 9.38 5.27 16.12
N GLU A 285 9.88 4.05 16.30
CA GLU A 285 10.64 3.62 17.48
C GLU A 285 11.90 4.48 17.68
N ARG A 286 12.67 4.75 16.62
CA ARG A 286 13.83 5.65 16.68
C ARG A 286 13.45 7.06 17.13
N ARG A 287 12.33 7.58 16.65
CA ARG A 287 11.85 8.93 17.03
C ARG A 287 11.36 9.00 18.48
N GLU A 288 10.68 7.99 18.99
CA GLU A 288 10.33 7.91 20.41
C GLU A 288 11.57 7.74 21.31
N LEU A 289 12.59 7.02 20.84
CA LEU A 289 13.87 6.92 21.54
C LEU A 289 14.58 8.27 21.61
N LEU A 290 14.65 9.03 20.51
CA LEU A 290 15.22 10.39 20.51
C LEU A 290 14.49 11.31 21.49
N LYS A 291 13.16 11.25 21.54
CA LYS A 291 12.37 12.01 22.51
C LYS A 291 12.74 11.62 23.95
N THR A 292 12.83 10.32 24.24
CA THR A 292 13.24 9.81 25.56
C THR A 292 14.66 10.24 25.93
N CYS A 293 15.60 10.20 24.98
CA CYS A 293 16.97 10.67 25.18
C CYS A 293 17.00 12.18 25.47
N ARG A 294 16.22 12.99 24.76
CA ARG A 294 16.09 14.43 25.02
C ARG A 294 15.58 14.72 26.43
N GLU A 295 14.59 13.98 26.89
CA GLU A 295 14.09 14.09 28.27
C GLU A 295 15.17 13.69 29.30
N LYS A 296 15.97 12.66 29.03
CA LYS A 296 17.10 12.28 29.89
C LYS A 296 18.18 13.37 29.95
N VAL A 297 18.48 14.04 28.84
CA VAL A 297 19.39 15.20 28.82
C VAL A 297 18.86 16.32 29.71
N SER A 298 17.57 16.66 29.61
CA SER A 298 16.96 17.71 30.47
C SER A 298 17.00 17.38 31.96
N LYS A 299 17.12 16.09 32.32
CA LYS A 299 17.22 15.61 33.71
C LYS A 299 18.67 15.38 34.16
N GLY A 300 19.67 15.68 33.32
CA GLY A 300 21.08 15.40 33.60
C GLY A 300 21.44 13.91 33.63
N LEU A 301 20.56 13.03 33.14
CA LEU A 301 20.75 11.56 33.11
C LEU A 301 21.47 11.07 31.84
N LEU A 302 21.70 11.96 30.88
CA LEU A 302 22.42 11.70 29.64
C LEU A 302 23.19 12.96 29.24
N SER A 303 24.44 12.83 28.80
CA SER A 303 25.20 13.97 28.31
C SER A 303 24.66 14.49 26.98
N LYS A 304 24.87 15.79 26.72
CA LYS A 304 24.44 16.40 25.46
C LYS A 304 25.21 15.82 24.27
N GLU A 305 26.49 15.51 24.48
CA GLU A 305 27.37 14.90 23.49
C GLU A 305 26.83 13.53 23.06
N LYS A 306 26.40 12.71 24.03
CA LYS A 306 25.86 11.38 23.72
C LYS A 306 24.51 11.46 23.00
N TYR A 307 23.68 12.44 23.33
CA TYR A 307 22.44 12.70 22.59
C TYR A 307 22.72 13.06 21.13
N ILE A 308 23.68 13.96 20.87
CA ILE A 308 24.05 14.38 19.51
C ILE A 308 24.57 13.18 18.70
N GLU A 309 25.39 12.32 19.30
CA GLU A 309 25.88 11.10 18.63
C GLU A 309 24.74 10.17 18.21
N ILE A 310 23.75 9.95 19.09
CA ILE A 310 22.56 9.12 18.79
C ILE A 310 21.72 9.76 17.68
N GLU A 311 21.50 11.07 17.74
CA GLU A 311 20.74 11.83 16.75
C GLU A 311 21.40 11.73 15.36
N GLN A 312 22.70 12.00 15.26
CA GLN A 312 23.47 11.88 14.02
C GLN A 312 23.48 10.45 13.47
N HIS A 313 23.57 9.44 14.34
CA HIS A 313 23.49 8.05 13.91
C HIS A 313 22.15 7.73 13.26
N PHE A 314 21.03 8.15 13.85
CA PHE A 314 19.71 7.94 13.27
C PHE A 314 19.47 8.76 12.01
N GLU A 315 19.93 10.02 11.95
CA GLU A 315 19.86 10.82 10.72
C GLU A 315 20.64 10.18 9.57
N LYS A 316 21.85 9.66 9.84
CA LYS A 316 22.64 8.94 8.84
C LYS A 316 21.93 7.67 8.38
N LEU A 317 21.38 6.89 9.31
CA LEU A 317 20.64 5.67 8.99
C LEU A 317 19.39 5.97 8.14
N GLU A 318 18.64 7.02 8.48
CA GLU A 318 17.38 7.35 7.81
C GLU A 318 17.58 8.04 6.46
N SER A 319 18.67 8.79 6.29
CA SER A 319 19.02 9.42 5.01
C SER A 319 19.44 8.41 3.93
N THR A 320 19.87 7.20 4.31
CA THR A 320 20.21 6.12 3.38
C THR A 320 19.05 5.18 3.08
N MET A 321 17.90 5.32 3.75
CA MET A 321 16.73 4.49 3.49
C MET A 321 16.06 4.85 2.17
N THR A 322 15.74 3.83 1.36
CA THR A 322 14.98 3.97 0.11
C THR A 322 13.62 4.61 0.32
N PHE A 323 12.97 4.33 1.46
CA PHE A 323 11.66 4.84 1.84
C PHE A 323 11.76 5.79 3.02
N GLN A 324 11.27 7.02 2.82
CA GLN A 324 11.04 8.00 3.87
C GLN A 324 9.54 8.08 4.19
N PHE A 325 9.18 8.54 5.38
CA PHE A 325 7.79 8.58 5.86
C PHE A 325 7.36 10.01 6.18
N TRP A 326 6.05 10.28 6.18
CA TRP A 326 5.50 11.63 6.38
C TRP A 326 5.77 12.25 7.75
N ASN A 327 6.06 11.43 8.75
CA ASN A 327 6.51 11.83 10.08
C ASN A 327 8.05 12.00 10.14
N TYR A 328 8.72 12.00 8.98
CA TYR A 328 10.07 12.51 8.81
C TYR A 328 10.10 14.02 8.94
N GLN A 329 10.73 14.48 10.02
CA GLN A 329 11.10 15.87 10.19
C GLN A 329 12.60 15.96 9.92
N LYS A 330 12.97 16.67 8.86
CA LYS A 330 14.33 17.20 8.70
C LYS A 330 14.55 18.33 9.69
#